data_AF-A0A522VJQ0-F1
#
_entry.id   AF-A0A522VJQ0-F1
#
_cell.length_a   1.000
_cell.length_b   1.000
_cell.length_c   1.000
_cell.angle_alpha   90.00
_cell.angle_beta   90.00
_cell.angle_gamma   90.00
#
_symmetry.space_group_name_H-M   'P 1'
#
loop_
_entity.id
_entity.type
_entity.pdbx_description
1 polymer ?
#
loop_
_entity_poly.entity_id
_entity_poly.type
_entity_poly.pdbx_seq_one_letter_code
_entity_poly.pdbx_strand_id
1 'polypeptide(L)'
;MPRTSWTALPVLLLFAFGANAQESGRVPYIDTHAHLHGAIGQGRSDYEGAARYAIQMMDELGIRQTIVLPPPFTPGHEVAFDAETLKPIALKYPDRLRFMAGGGTLSPMLL
;
A
#
# COMPACT_ATOMS: atom_id res chain seq x y z
N MET A 1 41.34 -3.58 -53.70
CA MET A 1 41.36 -2.61 -52.58
C MET A 1 40.62 -1.34 -53.01
N PRO A 2 39.87 -0.63 -52.16
CA PRO A 2 38.55 -0.90 -51.51
C PRO A 2 37.35 -0.40 -52.39
N ARG A 3 36.14 -1.00 -52.32
CA ARG A 3 34.95 -0.66 -51.47
C ARG A 3 34.59 0.83 -51.52
N THR A 4 33.39 1.28 -51.86
CA THR A 4 32.10 0.95 -51.19
C THR A 4 30.88 1.34 -52.04
N SER A 5 29.95 0.42 -52.17
CA SER A 5 28.56 0.62 -52.61
C SER A 5 27.77 1.42 -51.56
N TRP A 6 27.09 2.48 -51.99
CA TRP A 6 26.11 3.21 -51.18
C TRP A 6 24.75 2.51 -51.30
N THR A 7 24.45 1.60 -50.38
CA THR A 7 23.07 1.14 -50.15
C THR A 7 22.53 1.89 -48.96
N ALA A 8 21.71 2.91 -49.21
CA ALA A 8 20.89 3.56 -48.19
C ALA A 8 19.83 2.56 -47.71
N LEU A 9 19.95 2.10 -46.46
CA LEU A 9 18.89 1.37 -45.76
C LEU A 9 17.89 2.40 -45.21
N PRO A 10 16.60 2.36 -45.56
CA PRO A 10 15.61 3.15 -44.84
C PRO A 10 15.35 2.47 -43.49
N VAL A 11 15.74 3.14 -42.40
CA VAL A 11 15.34 2.78 -41.05
C VAL A 11 13.85 3.13 -40.91
N LEU A 12 12.97 2.14 -41.01
CA LEU A 12 11.57 2.30 -40.64
C LEU A 12 11.45 2.29 -39.11
N LEU A 13 11.38 3.48 -38.50
CA LEU A 13 10.93 3.61 -37.11
C LEU A 13 9.40 3.47 -37.09
N LEU A 14 8.90 2.27 -36.79
CA LEU A 14 7.50 2.07 -36.40
C LEU A 14 7.33 2.60 -34.97
N PHE A 15 6.77 3.80 -34.83
CA PHE A 15 6.16 4.24 -33.58
C PHE A 15 4.91 3.39 -33.35
N ALA A 16 5.03 2.32 -32.56
CA ALA A 16 3.88 1.66 -31.99
C ALA A 16 3.20 2.67 -31.04
N PHE A 17 2.13 3.31 -31.50
CA PHE A 17 1.19 3.99 -30.62
C PHE A 17 0.60 2.91 -29.71
N GLY A 18 1.15 2.81 -28.50
CA GLY A 18 0.54 2.03 -27.44
C GLY A 18 -0.89 2.51 -27.26
N ALA A 19 -1.85 1.62 -27.47
CA ALA A 19 -3.22 1.86 -27.04
C ALA A 19 -3.14 2.22 -25.56
N ASN A 20 -3.39 3.49 -25.23
CA ASN A 20 -3.59 3.90 -23.86
C ASN A 20 -4.81 3.12 -23.39
N ALA A 21 -4.58 2.09 -22.56
CA ALA A 21 -5.66 1.46 -21.85
C ALA A 21 -6.35 2.57 -21.07
N GLN A 22 -7.59 2.87 -21.45
CA GLN A 22 -8.45 3.81 -20.74
C GLN A 22 -8.59 3.25 -19.32
N GLU A 23 -7.86 3.82 -18.36
CA GLU A 23 -8.13 3.59 -16.94
C GLU A 23 -9.62 3.89 -16.75
N SER A 24 -10.41 2.88 -16.36
CA SER A 24 -11.83 3.08 -16.06
C SER A 24 -11.90 4.22 -15.05
N GLY A 25 -12.67 5.28 -15.36
CA GLY A 25 -12.68 6.56 -14.64
C GLY A 25 -13.19 6.50 -13.19
N ARG A 26 -12.56 5.70 -12.35
CA ARG A 26 -12.79 5.63 -10.92
C ARG A 26 -11.86 6.65 -10.27
N VAL A 27 -12.45 7.62 -9.57
CA VAL A 27 -11.68 8.54 -8.73
C VAL A 27 -11.02 7.70 -7.64
N PRO A 28 -9.69 7.75 -7.46
CA PRO A 28 -9.03 7.03 -6.38
C PRO A 28 -9.45 7.61 -5.02
N TYR A 29 -9.81 6.75 -4.07
CA TYR A 29 -10.17 7.18 -2.71
C TYR A 29 -9.05 6.89 -1.72
N ILE A 30 -8.96 7.72 -0.69
CA ILE A 30 -8.10 7.52 0.47
C ILE A 30 -9.00 7.08 1.63
N ASP A 31 -8.72 5.92 2.19
CA ASP A 31 -9.34 5.47 3.43
C ASP A 31 -8.59 6.10 4.61
N THR A 32 -9.31 6.86 5.44
CA THR A 32 -8.72 7.61 6.54
C THR A 32 -8.78 6.88 7.87
N HIS A 33 -9.42 5.70 7.94
CA HIS A 33 -9.62 5.03 9.21
C HIS A 33 -9.70 3.51 9.07
N ALA A 34 -8.59 2.84 9.36
CA ALA A 34 -8.54 1.37 9.44
C ALA A 34 -7.65 0.88 10.59
N HIS A 35 -7.96 -0.31 11.10
CA HIS A 35 -7.12 -1.02 12.06
C HIS A 35 -6.49 -2.24 11.39
N LEU A 36 -5.16 -2.28 11.36
CA LEU A 36 -4.42 -3.39 10.77
C LEU A 36 -4.14 -4.47 11.84
N HIS A 37 -5.00 -5.48 11.92
CA HIS A 37 -4.82 -6.57 12.88
C HIS A 37 -3.87 -7.65 12.33
N GLY A 38 -2.72 -7.81 12.99
CA GLY A 38 -1.74 -8.84 12.67
C GLY A 38 -1.76 -10.06 13.59
N ALA A 39 -2.61 -10.10 14.62
CA ALA A 39 -2.61 -11.21 15.58
C ALA A 39 -3.07 -12.53 14.93
N ILE A 40 -2.28 -13.60 15.09
CA ILE A 40 -2.58 -14.94 14.54
C ILE A 40 -2.75 -15.99 15.65
N GLY A 41 -2.94 -15.55 16.90
CA GLY A 41 -3.14 -16.39 18.09
C GLY A 41 -1.84 -16.78 18.81
N GLN A 42 -1.98 -17.29 20.04
CA GLN A 42 -0.87 -17.78 20.88
C GLN A 42 0.28 -16.77 21.08
N GLY A 43 -0.06 -15.48 21.20
CA GLY A 43 0.93 -14.40 21.32
C GLY A 43 1.78 -14.16 20.07
N ARG A 44 1.42 -14.75 18.93
CA ARG A 44 2.10 -14.55 17.64
C ARG A 44 1.39 -13.51 16.79
N SER A 45 2.16 -12.81 15.96
CA SER A 45 1.65 -11.83 15.01
C SER A 45 2.32 -11.92 13.64
N ASP A 46 1.56 -11.65 12.58
CA ASP A 46 1.99 -11.48 11.19
C ASP A 46 1.38 -10.20 10.58
N TYR A 47 1.89 -9.04 11.02
CA TYR A 47 1.47 -7.73 10.49
C TYR A 47 1.84 -7.54 9.02
N GLU A 48 2.88 -8.22 8.56
CA GLU A 48 3.32 -8.22 7.18
C GLU A 48 2.30 -8.95 6.28
N GLY A 49 1.84 -10.14 6.68
CA GLY A 49 0.76 -10.86 6.02
C GLY A 49 -0.54 -10.07 6.01
N ALA A 50 -0.90 -9.47 7.14
CA ALA A 50 -2.06 -8.59 7.24
C ALA A 50 -1.95 -7.38 6.28
N ALA A 51 -0.78 -6.76 6.17
CA ALA A 51 -0.54 -5.65 5.26
C ALA A 51 -0.71 -6.05 3.79
N ARG A 52 -0.15 -7.20 3.39
CA ARG A 52 -0.31 -7.70 2.02
C ARG A 52 -1.78 -7.97 1.69
N TYR A 53 -2.51 -8.59 2.62
CA TYR A 53 -3.94 -8.83 2.45
C TYR A 53 -4.72 -7.52 2.35
N ALA A 54 -4.45 -6.54 3.22
CA ALA A 54 -5.07 -5.22 3.16
C ALA A 54 -4.82 -4.53 1.81
N ILE A 55 -3.58 -4.58 1.30
CA ILE A 55 -3.22 -4.00 0.00
C ILE A 55 -3.98 -4.68 -1.15
N GLN A 56 -4.14 -6.01 -1.10
CA GLN A 56 -4.96 -6.73 -2.08
C GLN A 56 -6.41 -6.24 -2.03
N MET A 57 -7.00 -6.10 -0.84
CA MET A 57 -8.36 -5.57 -0.70
C MET A 57 -8.46 -4.12 -1.19
N MET A 58 -7.44 -3.31 -0.95
CA MET A 58 -7.37 -1.95 -1.48
C MET A 58 -7.40 -1.94 -3.01
N ASP A 59 -6.69 -2.85 -3.67
CA ASP A 59 -6.71 -2.98 -5.14
C ASP A 59 -8.12 -3.36 -5.65
N GLU A 60 -8.78 -4.32 -4.98
CA GLU A 60 -10.14 -4.77 -5.31
C GLU A 60 -11.19 -3.65 -5.14
N LEU A 61 -11.03 -2.82 -4.11
CA LEU A 61 -11.97 -1.75 -3.77
C LEU A 61 -11.66 -0.43 -4.50
N GLY A 62 -10.49 -0.30 -5.13
CA GLY A 62 -10.02 0.95 -5.73
C GLY A 62 -9.55 1.99 -4.71
N ILE A 63 -9.06 1.54 -3.55
CA ILE A 63 -8.45 2.39 -2.52
C ILE A 63 -6.98 2.60 -2.86
N ARG A 64 -6.58 3.86 -3.03
CA ARG A 64 -5.19 4.20 -3.37
C ARG A 64 -4.28 4.12 -2.15
N GLN A 65 -4.73 4.67 -1.03
CA GLN A 65 -3.97 4.75 0.20
C GLN A 65 -4.91 4.58 1.41
N THR A 66 -4.43 3.95 2.47
CA THR A 66 -5.13 3.80 3.75
C THR A 66 -4.29 4.38 4.89
N ILE A 67 -4.93 5.09 5.82
CA ILE A 67 -4.34 5.52 7.09
C ILE A 67 -4.72 4.50 8.16
N VAL A 68 -3.74 3.73 8.62
CA VAL A 68 -3.92 2.74 9.69
C VAL A 68 -3.64 3.34 11.06
N LEU A 69 -4.37 2.91 12.07
CA LEU A 69 -4.22 3.40 13.43
C LEU A 69 -4.38 2.28 14.47
N PRO A 70 -3.72 2.42 15.63
CA PRO A 70 -3.90 1.50 16.75
C PRO A 70 -5.38 1.44 17.18
N PRO A 71 -5.92 0.26 17.48
CA PRO A 71 -7.25 0.12 18.05
C PRO A 71 -7.30 0.77 19.45
N PRO A 72 -8.45 1.29 19.88
CA PRO A 72 -8.62 1.97 21.17
C PRO A 72 -8.74 0.95 22.31
N PHE A 73 -7.81 0.01 22.41
CA PHE A 73 -7.81 -0.98 23.47
C PHE A 73 -7.16 -0.43 24.74
N THR A 74 -7.67 -0.86 25.89
CA THR A 74 -7.09 -0.52 27.19
C THR A 74 -5.71 -1.16 27.35
N PRO A 75 -4.81 -0.54 28.15
CA PRO A 75 -3.52 -1.14 28.48
C PRO A 75 -3.70 -2.55 29.06
N GLY A 76 -2.98 -3.53 28.51
CA GLY A 76 -3.03 -4.93 28.95
C GLY A 76 -3.99 -5.84 28.16
N HIS A 77 -4.73 -5.32 27.18
CA HIS A 77 -5.49 -6.16 26.26
C HIS A 77 -4.56 -7.03 25.40
N GLU A 78 -4.88 -8.31 25.24
CA GLU A 78 -3.98 -9.31 24.61
C GLU A 78 -3.57 -8.96 23.18
N VAL A 79 -4.45 -8.28 22.45
CA VAL A 79 -4.21 -7.83 21.07
C VAL A 79 -4.00 -6.32 20.96
N ALA A 80 -3.68 -5.64 22.07
CA ALA A 80 -3.27 -4.23 22.03
C ALA A 80 -1.93 -4.08 21.29
N PHE A 81 -1.86 -3.05 20.45
CA PHE A 81 -0.65 -2.61 19.78
C PHE A 81 -0.72 -1.09 19.61
N ASP A 82 0.42 -0.45 19.35
CA ASP A 82 0.50 1.00 19.15
C ASP A 82 1.33 1.33 17.88
N ALA A 83 1.66 2.60 17.68
CA ALA A 83 2.33 3.14 16.51
C ALA A 83 3.65 2.43 16.17
N GLU A 84 4.36 1.91 17.17
CA GLU A 84 5.61 1.17 17.05
C GLU A 84 5.45 -0.09 16.21
N THR A 85 4.28 -0.72 16.28
CA THR A 85 3.94 -1.91 15.49
C THR A 85 3.61 -1.53 14.03
N LEU A 86 2.94 -0.39 13.83
CA LEU A 86 2.48 0.05 12.50
C LEU A 86 3.56 0.75 11.68
N LYS A 87 4.43 1.52 12.34
CA LYS A 87 5.51 2.28 11.71
C LYS A 87 6.37 1.46 10.73
N PRO A 88 6.93 0.28 11.08
CA PRO A 88 7.75 -0.48 10.15
C PRO A 88 6.97 -0.96 8.92
N ILE A 89 5.68 -1.27 9.07
CA ILE A 89 4.81 -1.68 7.95
C ILE A 89 4.54 -0.49 7.01
N ALA A 90 4.18 0.66 7.57
CA ALA A 90 3.94 1.87 6.78
C ALA A 90 5.21 2.33 6.03
N LEU A 91 6.39 2.18 6.63
CA LEU A 91 7.67 2.47 5.96
C LEU A 91 7.98 1.51 4.81
N LYS A 92 7.48 0.27 4.88
CA LYS A 92 7.66 -0.73 3.82
C LYS A 92 6.72 -0.52 2.63
N TYR A 93 5.53 0.02 2.89
CA TYR A 93 4.49 0.27 1.88
C TYR A 93 4.07 1.75 1.82
N PRO A 94 5.00 2.71 1.66
CA PRO A 94 4.72 4.13 1.89
C PRO A 94 3.70 4.76 0.92
N ASP A 95 3.52 4.15 -0.26
CA ASP A 95 2.55 4.60 -1.26
C ASP A 95 1.13 4.06 -1.03
N ARG A 96 1.00 3.05 -0.17
CA ARG A 96 -0.27 2.35 0.09
C ARG A 96 -0.74 2.54 1.54
N LEU A 97 0.18 2.54 2.50
CA LEU A 97 -0.12 2.59 3.92
C LEU A 97 0.56 3.80 4.57
N ARG A 98 -0.23 4.62 5.27
CA ARG A 98 0.23 5.61 6.23
C ARG A 98 -0.22 5.18 7.62
N PHE A 99 0.41 5.69 8.68
CA PHE A 99 -0.06 5.43 10.04
C PHE A 99 -0.34 6.73 10.79
N MET A 100 -1.31 6.68 11.69
CA MET A 100 -1.58 7.71 12.68
C MET A 100 -1.32 7.14 14.07
N ALA A 101 -0.48 7.82 14.85
CA ALA A 101 -0.18 7.45 16.23
C ALA A 101 -1.26 7.97 17.19
N GLY A 102 -1.17 7.59 18.46
CA GLY A 102 -2.05 8.09 19.52
C GLY A 102 -3.34 7.29 19.71
N GLY A 103 -3.61 6.30 18.85
CA GLY A 103 -4.77 5.41 18.99
C GLY A 103 -4.76 4.59 20.28
N GLY A 104 -3.58 4.22 20.80
CA GLY A 104 -3.44 3.45 22.04
C GLY A 104 -3.49 4.29 23.32
N THR A 105 -3.40 5.62 23.22
CA THR A 105 -3.33 6.51 24.39
C THR A 105 -4.46 7.52 24.45
N LEU A 106 -4.70 8.28 23.37
CA LEU A 106 -5.74 9.29 23.29
C LEU A 106 -7.12 8.67 23.11
N SER A 107 -7.27 7.70 22.21
CA SER A 107 -8.59 7.14 21.91
C SER A 107 -9.29 6.48 23.12
N PRO A 108 -8.59 5.74 24.02
CA PRO A 108 -9.20 5.23 25.24
C PRO A 108 -9.70 6.31 26.21
N MET A 109 -9.19 7.55 26.14
CA MET A 109 -9.66 8.66 26.99
C MET A 109 -10.94 9.33 26.47
N LEU A 110 -11.29 9.08 25.21
CA LEU A 110 -12.46 9.66 24.54
C LEU A 110 -13.67 8.70 24.51
N LEU A 111 -13.52 7.48 25.02
CA LEU A 111 -14.55 6.45 25.10
C LEU A 111 -15.31 6.49 26.42
#